data_AF-A0A930MCP6-F1
#
_entry.id   AF-A0A930MCP6-F1
#
_cell.length_a   1.000
_cell.length_b   1.000
_cell.length_c   1.000
_cell.angle_alpha   90.00
_cell.angle_beta   90.00
_cell.angle_gamma   90.00
#
_symmetry.space_group_name_H-M   'P 1'
#
loop_
_entity.id
_entity.type
_entity.pdbx_description
1 polymer ?
#
loop_
_entity_poly.entity_id
_entity_poly.type
_entity_poly.pdbx_seq_one_letter_code
_entity_poly.pdbx_strand_id
1 'polypeptide(L)'
;MADFHFLRLEKVNVMRYLPKFLAGDMSFKEVQDTLSAEHERYRLFLPEITKQFFIETATWGLPSWEEVYQTNPPYDASIDLRRTLVKAKMLGRQPATKRRIE
;
A
#
# COMPACT_ATOMS: atom_id res chain seq x y z
N MET A 1 -0.46 -7.54 -12.49
CA MET A 1 -0.53 -6.67 -11.29
C MET A 1 0.79 -5.91 -11.25
N ALA A 2 0.77 -4.58 -11.12
CA ALA A 2 2.01 -3.80 -11.17
C ALA A 2 2.90 -4.18 -9.98
N ASP A 3 4.16 -4.51 -10.27
CA ASP A 3 5.15 -4.70 -9.22
C ASP A 3 5.64 -3.31 -8.80
N PHE A 4 5.20 -2.85 -7.63
CA PHE A 4 5.44 -1.50 -7.14
C PHE A 4 6.88 -1.36 -6.67
N HIS A 5 7.75 -1.05 -7.61
CA HIS A 5 9.13 -0.71 -7.35
C HIS A 5 9.23 0.78 -7.06
N PHE A 6 9.32 1.13 -5.78
CA PHE A 6 9.66 2.49 -5.35
C PHE A 6 11.15 2.77 -5.58
N LEU A 7 11.64 3.87 -4.99
CA LEU A 7 13.00 4.40 -5.12
C LEU A 7 14.17 3.40 -4.93
N ARG A 8 13.93 2.20 -4.36
CA ARG A 8 14.98 1.21 -4.03
C ARG A 8 14.51 -0.23 -4.28
N LEU A 9 15.35 -1.02 -4.94
CA LEU A 9 15.13 -2.45 -5.22
C LEU A 9 15.80 -3.36 -4.18
N GLU A 10 16.92 -2.92 -3.62
CA GLU A 10 17.72 -3.67 -2.66
C GLU A 10 17.48 -3.18 -1.23
N LYS A 11 17.98 -3.96 -0.26
CA LYS A 11 17.96 -3.60 1.16
C LYS A 11 18.58 -2.21 1.36
N VAL A 12 17.91 -1.37 2.13
CA VAL A 12 18.40 0.00 2.37
C VAL A 12 19.73 -0.02 3.14
N ASN A 13 20.68 0.76 2.63
CA ASN A 13 21.93 1.09 3.28
C ASN A 13 22.21 2.58 3.03
N VAL A 14 21.96 3.42 4.03
CA VAL A 14 22.15 4.88 3.89
C VAL A 14 23.62 5.28 3.95
N MET A 15 24.46 4.50 4.66
CA MET A 15 25.91 4.72 4.75
C MET A 15 26.59 4.65 3.39
N ARG A 16 26.02 3.92 2.42
CA ARG A 16 26.52 3.85 1.03
C ARG A 16 26.68 5.23 0.38
N TYR A 17 25.88 6.20 0.79
CA TYR A 17 25.85 7.54 0.21
C TYR A 17 26.73 8.55 0.96
N LEU A 18 27.42 8.12 2.02
CA LEU A 18 28.22 9.00 2.88
C LEU A 18 29.73 8.71 2.73
N PRO A 19 30.60 9.68 3.06
CA PRO A 19 32.04 9.45 3.10
C PRO A 19 32.45 8.29 4.02
N LYS A 20 33.33 7.41 3.52
CA LYS A 20 33.72 6.17 4.22
C LYS A 20 34.32 6.38 5.61
N PHE A 21 35.03 7.50 5.84
CA PHE A 21 35.66 7.77 7.13
C PHE A 21 34.64 7.93 8.28
N LEU A 22 33.40 8.32 7.97
CA LEU A 22 32.33 8.46 8.96
C LEU A 22 31.93 7.11 9.56
N ALA A 23 32.18 6.00 8.87
CA ALA A 23 31.97 4.66 9.41
C ALA A 23 32.94 4.30 10.56
N GLY A 24 34.02 5.09 10.73
CA GLY A 24 34.98 4.92 11.82
C GLY A 24 34.45 5.42 13.17
N ASP A 25 33.47 6.33 13.18
CA ASP A 25 32.77 6.72 14.39
C ASP A 25 31.66 5.71 14.69
N MET A 26 31.78 5.00 15.82
CA MET A 26 30.82 3.96 16.20
C MET A 26 29.42 4.52 16.43
N SER A 27 29.29 5.68 17.08
CA SER A 27 28.00 6.29 17.37
C SER A 27 27.31 6.72 16.08
N PHE A 28 28.08 7.30 15.16
CA PHE A 28 27.57 7.67 13.85
C PHE A 28 27.12 6.44 13.06
N LYS A 29 27.94 5.38 13.04
CA LYS A 29 27.61 4.13 12.35
C LYS A 29 26.32 3.51 12.90
N GLU A 30 26.15 3.43 14.21
CA GLU A 30 24.96 2.86 14.86
C GLU A 30 23.69 3.64 14.51
N VAL A 31 23.76 4.97 14.49
CA VAL A 31 22.65 5.82 14.05
C VAL A 31 22.28 5.50 12.59
N GLN A 32 23.27 5.36 11.70
CA GLN A 32 23.00 5.12 10.28
C GLN A 32 22.52 3.70 9.99
N ASP A 33 22.95 2.71 10.77
CA ASP A 33 22.42 1.34 10.71
C ASP A 33 20.95 1.32 11.16
N THR A 34 20.62 2.06 12.22
CA THR A 34 19.24 2.21 12.71
C THR A 34 18.36 2.90 11.66
N LEU A 35 18.83 3.99 11.06
CA LEU A 35 18.13 4.68 9.97
C LEU A 35 17.93 3.77 8.75
N SER A 36 18.94 2.99 8.39
CA SER A 36 18.83 2.00 7.30
C SER A 36 17.75 0.96 7.60
N ALA A 37 17.65 0.49 8.85
CA ALA A 37 16.63 -0.47 9.27
C ALA A 37 15.21 0.12 9.18
N GLU A 38 14.99 1.35 9.66
CA GLU A 38 13.67 2.00 9.54
C GLU A 38 13.29 2.28 8.09
N HIS A 39 14.24 2.74 7.27
CA HIS A 39 14.01 2.93 5.85
C HIS A 39 13.69 1.61 5.13
N GLU A 40 14.29 0.50 5.54
CA GLU A 40 13.98 -0.82 5.00
C GLU A 40 12.56 -1.26 5.36
N ARG A 41 12.11 -1.02 6.60
CA ARG A 41 10.72 -1.27 6.99
C ARG A 41 9.75 -0.51 6.10
N TYR A 42 10.01 0.78 5.83
CA TYR A 42 9.18 1.56 4.93
C TYR A 42 9.25 1.07 3.47
N ARG A 43 10.44 0.69 2.98
CA ARG A 43 10.61 0.16 1.62
C ARG A 43 9.73 -1.08 1.39
N LEU A 44 9.63 -1.95 2.39
CA LEU A 44 8.81 -3.17 2.33
C LEU A 44 7.32 -2.89 2.59
N PHE A 45 7.00 -1.92 3.45
CA PHE A 45 5.62 -1.58 3.78
C PHE A 45 4.91 -0.82 2.66
N LEU A 46 5.61 0.07 1.94
CA LEU A 46 5.03 0.90 0.88
C LEU A 46 4.33 0.09 -0.24
N PRO A 47 4.92 -0.99 -0.78
CA PRO A 47 4.23 -1.87 -1.72
C PRO A 47 2.97 -2.53 -1.11
N GLU A 48 3.05 -2.96 0.15
CA GLU A 48 1.91 -3.60 0.84
C GLU A 48 0.75 -2.65 1.09
N ILE A 49 1.01 -1.39 1.44
CA ILE A 49 -0.05 -0.38 1.57
C ILE A 49 -0.64 -0.02 0.20
N THR A 50 0.17 0.06 -0.88
CA THR A 50 -0.38 0.34 -2.22
C THR A 50 -1.30 -0.75 -2.73
N LYS A 51 -1.08 -2.01 -2.35
CA LYS A 51 -2.01 -3.10 -2.65
C LYS A 51 -3.40 -2.87 -2.04
N GLN A 52 -3.53 -2.05 -1.00
CA GLN A 52 -4.83 -1.76 -0.40
C GLN A 52 -5.65 -0.74 -1.20
N PHE A 53 -5.00 0.04 -2.08
CA PHE A 53 -5.65 1.06 -2.91
C PHE A 53 -6.29 0.53 -4.20
N PHE A 54 -6.22 -0.79 -4.43
CA PHE A 54 -6.90 -1.43 -5.55
C PHE A 54 -7.76 -2.58 -5.03
N ILE A 55 -9.02 -2.61 -5.46
CA ILE A 55 -9.98 -3.60 -4.96
C ILE A 55 -9.56 -5.04 -5.33
N GLU A 56 -8.81 -5.23 -6.41
CA GLU A 56 -8.23 -6.51 -6.82
C GLU A 56 -7.26 -7.09 -5.78
N THR A 57 -6.59 -6.23 -5.01
CA THR A 57 -5.48 -6.61 -4.13
C THR A 57 -5.72 -6.32 -2.66
N ALA A 58 -6.70 -5.48 -2.34
CA ALA A 58 -7.02 -5.08 -0.98
C ALA A 58 -7.38 -6.29 -0.12
N THR A 59 -6.74 -6.40 1.05
CA THR A 59 -7.02 -7.42 2.06
C THR A 59 -7.55 -6.74 3.31
N TRP A 60 -6.65 -6.24 4.17
CA TRP A 60 -7.02 -5.50 5.38
C TRP A 60 -7.58 -4.11 5.08
N GLY A 61 -7.35 -3.56 3.88
CA GLY A 61 -7.96 -2.31 3.43
C GLY A 61 -9.41 -2.43 2.95
N LEU A 62 -9.97 -3.65 2.87
CA LEU A 62 -11.36 -3.86 2.40
C LEU A 62 -12.43 -3.10 3.19
N PRO A 63 -12.37 -2.97 4.53
CA PRO A 63 -13.39 -2.22 5.28
C PRO A 63 -13.60 -0.80 4.78
N SER A 64 -12.54 -0.10 4.37
CA SER A 64 -12.65 1.27 3.81
C SER A 64 -13.34 1.30 2.45
N TRP A 65 -13.10 0.29 1.61
CA TRP A 65 -13.86 0.14 0.36
C TRP A 65 -15.34 -0.14 0.63
N GLU A 66 -15.62 -0.99 1.60
CA GLU A 66 -16.98 -1.39 1.95
C GLU A 66 -17.79 -0.24 2.52
N GLU A 67 -17.14 0.65 3.29
CA GLU A 67 -17.72 1.90 3.77
C GLU A 67 -18.09 2.83 2.59
N VAL A 68 -17.15 3.07 1.67
CA VAL A 68 -17.36 3.97 0.51
C VAL A 68 -18.47 3.47 -0.43
N TYR A 69 -18.53 2.16 -0.66
CA TYR A 69 -19.50 1.54 -1.56
C TYR A 69 -20.76 1.02 -0.85
N GLN A 70 -20.84 1.22 0.48
CA GLN A 70 -21.96 0.81 1.33
C GLN A 70 -22.33 -0.67 1.10
N THR A 71 -21.32 -1.53 1.16
CA THR A 71 -21.50 -2.99 1.12
C THR A 71 -21.45 -3.56 2.52
N ASN A 72 -22.40 -4.44 2.85
CA ASN A 72 -22.46 -5.13 4.13
C ASN A 72 -22.24 -6.64 3.89
N PRO A 73 -20.98 -7.09 3.75
CA PRO A 73 -20.71 -8.51 3.62
C PRO A 73 -21.10 -9.27 4.89
N PRO A 74 -21.46 -10.57 4.80
CA PRO A 74 -21.57 -11.44 5.96
C PRO A 74 -20.28 -11.46 6.80
N TYR A 75 -20.42 -11.70 8.11
CA TYR A 75 -19.31 -11.65 9.07
C TYR A 75 -18.11 -12.55 8.69
N ASP A 76 -18.39 -13.71 8.10
CA ASP A 76 -17.42 -14.73 7.70
C ASP A 76 -17.18 -14.76 6.18
N ALA A 77 -17.58 -13.71 5.46
CA ALA A 77 -17.40 -13.64 4.02
C ALA A 77 -15.91 -13.72 3.63
N SER A 78 -15.62 -14.55 2.63
CA SER A 78 -14.28 -14.64 2.07
C SER A 78 -13.84 -13.31 1.45
N ILE A 79 -12.53 -13.05 1.41
CA ILE A 79 -11.95 -11.85 0.78
C ILE A 79 -12.45 -11.68 -0.66
N ASP A 80 -12.56 -12.78 -1.42
CA ASP A 80 -13.02 -12.74 -2.81
C ASP A 80 -14.50 -12.36 -2.93
N LEU A 81 -15.36 -12.86 -2.03
CA LEU A 81 -16.76 -12.45 -1.99
C LEU A 81 -16.89 -10.97 -1.64
N ARG A 82 -16.15 -10.51 -0.62
CA ARG A 82 -16.11 -9.10 -0.21
C ARG A 82 -15.71 -8.17 -1.37
N ARG A 83 -14.63 -8.50 -2.08
CA ARG A 83 -14.19 -7.79 -3.29
C ARG A 83 -15.26 -7.80 -4.38
N THR A 84 -15.95 -8.92 -4.58
CA THR A 84 -16.99 -9.07 -5.60
C THR A 84 -18.19 -8.17 -5.31
N LEU A 85 -18.62 -8.06 -4.05
CA LEU A 85 -19.72 -7.16 -3.65
C LEU A 85 -19.37 -5.69 -3.91
N VAL A 86 -18.15 -5.27 -3.56
CA VAL A 86 -17.68 -3.91 -3.84
C VAL A 86 -17.65 -3.64 -5.34
N LYS A 87 -17.08 -4.56 -6.15
CA LYS A 87 -17.05 -4.44 -7.62
C LYS A 87 -18.45 -4.37 -8.23
N ALA A 88 -19.41 -5.13 -7.72
CA ALA A 88 -20.80 -5.06 -8.17
C ALA A 88 -21.41 -3.68 -7.90
N LYS A 89 -21.15 -3.07 -6.74
CA LYS A 89 -21.57 -1.69 -6.43
C LYS A 89 -20.89 -0.65 -7.32
N MET A 90 -19.61 -0.83 -7.63
CA MET A 90 -18.87 0.04 -8.57
C MET A 90 -19.54 0.05 -9.94
N LEU A 91 -19.81 -1.14 -10.50
CA LEU A 91 -20.40 -1.30 -11.83
C LEU A 91 -21.87 -0.89 -11.89
N GLY A 92 -22.62 -1.08 -10.79
CA GLY A 92 -24.03 -0.73 -10.70
C GLY A 92 -24.30 0.78 -10.65
N ARG A 93 -23.28 1.62 -10.39
CA ARG A 93 -23.43 3.08 -10.48
C ARG A 93 -23.49 3.51 -11.94
N GLN A 94 -24.70 3.78 -12.41
CA GLN A 94 -24.89 4.33 -13.74
C GLN A 94 -24.21 5.70 -13.87
N PRO A 95 -23.52 5.98 -14.99
CA PRO A 95 -22.86 7.26 -15.20
C PRO A 95 -23.87 8.41 -15.17
N ALA A 96 -23.44 9.55 -14.64
CA ALA A 96 -24.20 10.80 -14.72
C ALA A 96 -24.02 11.37 -16.13
N THR A 97 -24.96 11.07 -17.02
CA THR A 97 -25.00 11.64 -18.37
C THR A 97 -25.93 12.85 -18.41
N LYS A 98 -25.66 13.82 -19.31
CA LYS A 98 -26.50 15.02 -19.47
C LYS A 98 -27.99 14.68 -19.60
N ARG A 99 -28.30 13.69 -20.43
CA ARG A 99 -29.66 13.14 -20.66
C ARG A 99 -30.36 12.61 -19.40
N ARG A 100 -29.63 12.33 -18.33
CA ARG A 100 -30.18 11.80 -17.07
C ARG A 100 -30.37 12.88 -16.00
N ILE A 101 -29.64 13.98 -16.12
CA ILE A 101 -29.72 15.11 -15.17
C ILE A 101 -30.84 16.08 -15.59
N GLU A 102 -31.09 16.19 -16.90
CA GLU A 102 -32.22 16.89 -17.52
C GLU A 102 -33.46 15.99 -17.59
#